data_AF-A0A1V4ZLS5-F1
#
_entry.id   AF-A0A1V4ZLS5-F1
#
_cell.length_a   1.000
_cell.length_b   1.000
_cell.length_c   1.000
_cell.angle_alpha   90.00
_cell.angle_beta   90.00
_cell.angle_gamma   90.00
#
_symmetry.space_group_name_H-M   'P 1'
#
loop_
_entity.id
_entity.type
_entity.pdbx_description
1 polymer ?
#
loop_
_entity_poly.entity_id
_entity_poly.type
_entity_poly.pdbx_seq_one_letter_code
_entity_poly.pdbx_strand_id
1 'polypeptide(L)'
;MRHVGSLVALAIGDALGAPLEGSRKPERWLAEYRPGGRHFRKKGDVTDDTLQAEAIAESLVACRGFCENDVVEKLSCSYIQKPEWFGPTSSLFFDLVRSGTVPHRAARIVHRRRGGSRTNGSVMRGFPLAIFYPAPQVYGVSVTCSQLTHHDPVAGHCSAFLNAMVSDMVRGQSRAYAFRHARSLCTNPEVHEVLANYNEHRPDPSLDSVLCSHAALYSFMHAKSAEMAILSAVNMGGDADTVGACTGALAGAYWGLEALPRRWLAGLEKYDELVQLAERVWELRADR
;
A
#
# COMPACT_ATOMS: atom_id res chain seq x y z
N MET A 1 -13.48 -0.01 14.27
CA MET A 1 -12.89 1.12 13.53
C MET A 1 -12.18 0.60 12.27
N ARG A 2 -12.85 0.61 11.10
CA ARG A 2 -12.31 0.01 9.86
C ARG A 2 -11.31 0.90 9.12
N HIS A 3 -11.56 2.20 9.08
CA HIS A 3 -10.64 3.18 8.48
C HIS A 3 -9.30 3.21 9.22
N VAL A 4 -9.31 3.30 10.56
CA VAL A 4 -8.09 3.18 11.38
C VAL A 4 -7.45 1.83 11.20
N GLY A 5 -8.25 0.76 11.21
CA GLY A 5 -7.77 -0.60 10.98
C GLY A 5 -6.96 -0.71 9.69
N SER A 6 -7.43 -0.11 8.58
CA SER A 6 -6.73 -0.12 7.29
C SER A 6 -5.31 0.46 7.36
N LEU A 7 -5.17 1.70 7.86
CA LEU A 7 -3.86 2.36 7.90
C LEU A 7 -2.90 1.72 8.92
N VAL A 8 -3.41 1.32 10.09
CA VAL A 8 -2.60 0.64 11.10
C VAL A 8 -2.17 -0.75 10.64
N ALA A 9 -3.08 -1.53 10.06
CA ALA A 9 -2.76 -2.88 9.60
C ALA A 9 -1.78 -2.88 8.42
N LEU A 10 -1.81 -1.85 7.57
CA LEU A 10 -0.76 -1.60 6.57
C LEU A 10 0.61 -1.54 7.26
N ALA A 11 0.76 -0.67 8.26
CA ALA A 11 2.02 -0.51 8.97
C ALA A 11 2.46 -1.77 9.72
N ILE A 12 1.51 -2.54 10.26
CA ILE A 12 1.79 -3.85 10.86
C ILE A 12 2.35 -4.82 9.81
N GLY A 13 1.73 -4.88 8.63
CA GLY A 13 2.12 -5.77 7.55
C GLY A 13 3.51 -5.44 7.01
N ASP A 14 3.78 -4.14 6.81
CA ASP A 14 5.09 -3.57 6.52
C ASP A 14 6.12 -4.05 7.58
N ALA A 15 5.94 -3.68 8.85
CA ALA A 15 6.91 -3.96 9.90
C ALA A 15 7.13 -5.46 10.19
N LEU A 16 6.11 -6.31 9.97
CA LEU A 16 6.27 -7.77 10.03
C LEU A 16 7.02 -8.33 8.82
N GLY A 17 6.80 -7.76 7.63
CA GLY A 17 7.38 -8.22 6.38
C GLY A 17 8.82 -7.75 6.15
N ALA A 18 9.20 -6.59 6.67
CA ALA A 18 10.52 -6.00 6.43
C ALA A 18 11.72 -6.92 6.79
N PRO A 19 11.69 -7.72 7.88
CA PRO A 19 12.74 -8.69 8.17
C PRO A 19 12.82 -9.89 7.21
N LEU A 20 11.86 -10.03 6.30
CA LEU A 20 11.75 -11.10 5.28
C LEU A 20 11.89 -10.55 3.85
N GLU A 21 12.04 -9.24 3.68
CA GLU A 21 12.22 -8.61 2.38
C GLU A 21 13.46 -9.17 1.65
N GLY A 22 13.26 -9.65 0.42
CA GLY A 22 14.27 -10.28 -0.42
C GLY A 22 14.67 -11.70 0.01
N SER A 23 14.05 -12.27 1.05
CA SER A 23 14.34 -13.65 1.47
C SER A 23 13.49 -14.66 0.70
N ARG A 24 13.93 -15.93 0.66
CA ARG A 24 13.01 -17.03 0.33
C ARG A 24 11.96 -17.18 1.44
N LYS A 25 10.94 -18.00 1.18
CA LYS A 25 10.00 -18.45 2.22
C LYS A 25 10.78 -18.87 3.47
N PRO A 26 10.48 -18.29 4.65
CA PRO A 26 11.25 -18.56 5.85
C PRO A 26 11.08 -20.01 6.31
N GLU A 27 12.15 -20.59 6.86
CA GLU A 27 12.12 -21.95 7.44
C GLU A 27 11.23 -22.03 8.68
N ARG A 28 11.16 -20.95 9.45
CA ARG A 28 10.30 -20.81 10.63
C ARG A 28 9.24 -19.77 10.36
N TRP A 29 7.99 -20.14 10.62
CA TRP A 29 6.86 -19.25 10.50
C TRP A 29 7.01 -18.04 11.44
N LEU A 30 6.97 -16.84 10.87
CA LEU A 30 6.96 -15.60 11.62
C LEU A 30 5.55 -15.36 12.18
N ALA A 31 5.46 -15.07 13.47
CA ALA A 31 4.21 -14.74 14.17
C ALA A 31 4.27 -13.40 14.94
N GLU A 32 5.48 -12.86 15.10
CA GLU A 32 5.80 -11.66 15.88
C GLU A 32 6.82 -10.83 15.12
N TYR A 33 6.88 -9.53 15.42
CA TYR A 33 7.97 -8.69 14.94
C TYR A 33 9.32 -9.25 15.41
N ARG A 34 10.33 -9.08 14.55
CA ARG A 34 11.71 -9.39 14.85
C ARG A 34 12.62 -8.30 14.27
N PRO A 35 13.81 -8.07 14.84
CA PRO A 35 14.79 -7.21 14.18
C PRO A 35 15.36 -7.88 12.92
N GLY A 36 16.01 -7.09 12.07
CA GLY A 36 16.73 -7.57 10.89
C GLY A 36 16.19 -6.97 9.59
N GLY A 37 16.27 -7.75 8.50
CA GLY A 37 15.94 -7.26 7.16
C GLY A 37 16.99 -6.31 6.61
N ARG A 38 16.62 -5.58 5.56
CA ARG A 38 17.47 -4.51 5.02
C ARG A 38 17.61 -3.39 6.05
N HIS A 39 18.77 -2.73 6.06
CA HIS A 39 19.07 -1.59 6.94
C HIS A 39 19.04 -1.88 8.46
N PHE A 40 19.08 -3.15 8.89
CA PHE A 40 19.11 -3.56 10.30
C PHE A 40 18.02 -2.91 11.17
N ARG A 41 16.75 -3.12 10.79
CA ARG A 41 15.59 -2.57 11.48
C ARG A 41 15.43 -3.16 12.87
N LYS A 42 14.94 -2.34 13.82
CA LYS A 42 14.52 -2.81 15.14
C LYS A 42 13.16 -3.51 15.01
N LYS A 43 12.78 -4.21 16.07
CA LYS A 43 11.49 -4.89 16.16
C LYS A 43 10.36 -3.86 16.07
N GLY A 44 9.53 -3.95 15.02
CA GLY A 44 8.35 -3.12 14.85
C GLY A 44 8.56 -1.82 14.08
N ASP A 45 9.79 -1.55 13.61
CA ASP A 45 10.09 -0.41 12.73
C ASP A 45 9.37 -0.57 11.40
N VAL A 46 8.83 0.52 10.88
CA VAL A 46 8.18 0.57 9.55
C VAL A 46 9.18 0.90 8.43
N THR A 47 8.81 0.69 7.17
CA THR A 47 9.61 1.00 5.97
C THR A 47 9.05 2.20 5.19
N ASP A 48 9.55 2.41 3.97
CA ASP A 48 9.03 3.43 3.07
C ASP A 48 7.58 3.19 2.64
N ASP A 49 7.04 1.98 2.74
CA ASP A 49 5.61 1.68 2.55
C ASP A 49 4.72 2.55 3.45
N THR A 50 4.94 2.46 4.77
CA THR A 50 4.19 3.24 5.75
C THR A 50 4.49 4.72 5.61
N LEU A 51 5.77 5.11 5.47
CA LEU A 51 6.14 6.52 5.38
C LEU A 51 5.49 7.21 4.16
N GLN A 52 5.39 6.52 3.03
CA GLN A 52 4.75 7.06 1.84
C GLN A 52 3.22 7.07 1.95
N ALA A 53 2.62 6.11 2.66
CA ALA A 53 1.19 6.16 2.99
C ALA A 53 0.89 7.35 3.91
N GLU A 54 1.71 7.59 4.94
CA GLU A 54 1.57 8.76 5.82
C GLU A 54 1.69 10.06 5.05
N ALA A 55 2.66 10.18 4.13
CA ALA A 55 2.81 11.36 3.28
C ALA A 55 1.55 11.68 2.47
N ILE A 56 0.88 10.66 1.91
CA ILE A 56 -0.38 10.84 1.19
C ILE A 56 -1.51 11.23 2.16
N ALA A 57 -1.60 10.59 3.32
CA ALA A 57 -2.60 10.91 4.33
C ALA A 57 -2.46 12.35 4.86
N GLU A 58 -1.24 12.79 5.15
CA GLU A 58 -0.95 14.17 5.54
C GLU A 58 -1.37 15.17 4.47
N SER A 59 -1.09 14.86 3.20
CA SER A 59 -1.49 15.72 2.08
C SER A 59 -3.00 15.85 1.97
N LEU A 60 -3.73 14.74 2.11
CA LEU A 60 -5.20 14.75 2.12
C LEU A 60 -5.76 15.61 3.26
N VAL A 61 -5.17 15.54 4.45
CA VAL A 61 -5.58 16.36 5.60
C VAL A 61 -5.26 17.84 5.37
N ALA A 62 -4.07 18.16 4.87
CA ALA A 62 -3.62 19.52 4.63
C ALA A 62 -4.43 20.22 3.52
N CYS A 63 -4.67 19.52 2.42
CA CYS A 63 -5.35 20.05 1.24
C CYS A 63 -6.87 19.83 1.27
N ARG A 64 -7.40 19.05 2.22
CA ARG A 64 -8.80 18.60 2.27
C ARG A 64 -9.24 17.93 0.96
N GLY A 65 -8.33 17.14 0.39
CA GLY A 65 -8.51 16.47 -0.89
C GLY A 65 -7.18 16.16 -1.57
N PHE A 66 -7.25 15.47 -2.70
CA PHE A 66 -6.08 15.10 -3.48
C PHE A 66 -5.47 16.32 -4.19
N CYS A 67 -4.23 16.64 -3.85
CA CYS A 67 -3.44 17.69 -4.48
C CYS A 67 -2.12 17.09 -4.95
N GLU A 68 -1.93 16.97 -6.27
CA GLU A 68 -0.74 16.33 -6.85
C GLU A 68 0.57 16.96 -6.36
N ASN A 69 0.62 18.30 -6.33
CA ASN A 69 1.82 19.03 -5.92
C ASN A 69 2.17 18.76 -4.46
N ASP A 70 1.19 18.79 -3.56
CA ASP A 70 1.42 18.56 -2.13
C ASP A 70 1.75 17.08 -1.84
N VAL A 71 1.12 16.13 -2.56
CA VAL A 71 1.50 14.72 -2.49
C VAL A 71 2.96 14.51 -2.91
N VAL A 72 3.40 15.10 -4.02
CA VAL A 72 4.80 15.00 -4.45
C VAL A 72 5.74 15.67 -3.46
N GLU A 73 5.36 16.82 -2.89
CA GLU A 73 6.16 17.51 -1.86
C GLU A 73 6.34 16.63 -0.62
N LYS A 74 5.24 16.09 -0.06
CA LYS A 74 5.26 15.22 1.11
C LYS A 74 6.07 13.94 0.90
N LEU A 75 5.89 13.30 -0.26
CA LEU A 75 6.68 12.13 -0.64
C LEU A 75 8.17 12.48 -0.78
N SER A 76 8.49 13.64 -1.34
CA SER A 76 9.87 14.13 -1.46
C SER A 76 10.50 14.41 -0.09
N CYS A 77 9.74 14.98 0.85
CA CYS A 77 10.20 15.17 2.24
C CYS A 77 10.53 13.83 2.91
N SER A 78 9.67 12.82 2.74
CA SER A 78 9.93 11.46 3.24
C SER A 78 11.20 10.86 2.64
N TYR A 79 11.39 10.98 1.32
CA TYR A 79 12.61 10.53 0.63
C TYR A 79 13.87 11.21 1.17
N ILE A 80 13.83 12.51 1.46
CA ILE A 80 15.00 13.25 1.98
C ILE A 80 15.44 12.74 3.35
N GLN A 81 14.49 12.32 4.19
CA GLN A 81 14.80 11.84 5.53
C GLN A 81 15.47 10.46 5.53
N LYS A 82 15.11 9.59 4.57
CA LYS A 82 15.52 8.19 4.49
C LYS A 82 15.74 7.72 3.03
N PRO A 83 16.62 8.36 2.25
CA PRO A 83 16.77 8.05 0.83
C PRO A 83 17.18 6.59 0.57
N GLU A 84 17.89 5.98 1.52
CA GLU A 84 18.37 4.61 1.44
C GLU A 84 17.25 3.55 1.52
N TRP A 85 16.04 3.91 1.98
CA TRP A 85 14.90 2.98 2.06
C TRP A 85 14.16 2.85 0.74
N PHE A 86 14.33 3.80 -0.18
CA PHE A 86 13.50 3.86 -1.38
C PHE A 86 14.06 2.98 -2.49
N GLY A 87 13.16 2.26 -3.15
CA GLY A 87 13.48 1.48 -4.33
C GLY A 87 13.95 2.34 -5.53
N PRO A 88 14.67 1.73 -6.48
CA PRO A 88 15.44 2.48 -7.48
C PRO A 88 14.59 3.18 -8.56
N THR A 89 13.29 2.86 -8.67
CA THR A 89 12.33 3.65 -9.45
C THR A 89 12.01 4.97 -8.73
N SER A 90 11.66 4.88 -7.45
CA SER A 90 11.31 6.02 -6.60
C SER A 90 12.50 6.96 -6.38
N SER A 91 13.69 6.42 -6.10
CA SER A 91 14.89 7.26 -5.86
C SER A 91 15.24 8.09 -7.09
N LEU A 92 15.25 7.50 -8.29
CA LEU A 92 15.50 8.25 -9.53
C LEU A 92 14.42 9.31 -9.79
N PHE A 93 13.16 9.01 -9.47
CA PHE A 93 12.08 9.99 -9.58
C PHE A 93 12.35 11.20 -8.66
N PHE A 94 12.61 10.97 -7.38
CA PHE A 94 12.81 12.06 -6.42
C PHE A 94 14.09 12.85 -6.70
N ASP A 95 15.17 12.20 -7.15
CA ASP A 95 16.39 12.90 -7.58
C ASP A 95 16.13 13.84 -8.77
N LEU A 96 15.29 13.43 -9.73
CA LEU A 96 14.89 14.27 -10.85
C LEU A 96 14.02 15.45 -10.40
N VAL A 97 13.06 15.23 -9.52
CA VAL A 97 12.22 16.30 -8.97
C VAL A 97 13.06 17.31 -8.19
N ARG A 98 13.98 16.82 -7.34
CA ARG A 98 14.92 17.65 -6.56
C ARG A 98 15.88 18.47 -7.43
N SER A 99 16.21 17.98 -8.63
CA SER A 99 17.00 18.73 -9.62
C SER A 99 16.18 19.67 -10.49
N GLY A 100 14.89 19.90 -10.17
CA GLY A 100 14.02 20.86 -10.83
C GLY A 100 13.19 20.29 -11.98
N THR A 101 13.16 18.96 -12.16
CA THR A 101 12.30 18.34 -13.18
C THR A 101 10.85 18.30 -12.70
N VAL A 102 9.92 18.80 -13.51
CA VAL A 102 8.47 18.72 -13.22
C VAL A 102 8.03 17.26 -13.02
N PRO A 103 7.22 16.93 -11.99
CA PRO A 103 6.91 15.54 -11.59
C PRO A 103 6.45 14.61 -12.72
N HIS A 104 5.42 15.01 -13.49
CA HIS A 104 4.94 14.22 -14.62
C HIS A 104 6.01 13.93 -15.68
N ARG A 105 6.96 14.86 -15.86
CA ARG A 105 8.12 14.66 -16.76
C ARG A 105 9.15 13.73 -16.13
N ALA A 106 9.41 13.84 -14.83
CA ALA A 106 10.31 12.96 -14.10
C ALA A 106 9.84 11.49 -14.17
N ALA A 107 8.55 11.22 -13.91
CA ALA A 107 7.98 9.88 -14.01
C ALA A 107 8.15 9.26 -15.41
N ARG A 108 7.94 10.05 -16.47
CA ARG A 108 8.15 9.62 -17.86
C ARG A 108 9.63 9.34 -18.17
N ILE A 109 10.55 10.15 -17.64
CA ILE A 109 12.00 9.93 -17.80
C ILE A 109 12.41 8.63 -17.11
N VAL A 110 11.96 8.40 -15.87
CA VAL A 110 12.23 7.18 -15.10
C VAL A 110 11.75 5.96 -15.88
N HIS A 111 10.50 5.97 -16.33
CA HIS A 111 9.91 4.87 -17.09
C HIS A 111 10.72 4.52 -18.34
N ARG A 112 11.12 5.52 -19.13
CA ARG A 112 11.95 5.30 -20.33
C ARG A 112 13.34 4.78 -19.99
N ARG A 113 14.02 5.39 -19.02
CA ARG A 113 15.41 5.04 -18.66
C ARG A 113 15.55 3.64 -18.06
N ARG A 114 14.53 3.20 -17.32
CA ARG A 114 14.51 1.88 -16.67
C ARG A 114 13.90 0.77 -17.55
N GLY A 115 13.38 1.11 -18.73
CA GLY A 115 12.64 0.16 -19.58
C GLY A 115 11.28 -0.22 -19.01
N GLY A 116 10.74 0.57 -18.09
CA GLY A 116 9.48 0.33 -17.40
C GLY A 116 9.47 0.94 -16.00
N SER A 117 8.28 1.11 -15.44
CA SER A 117 8.10 1.59 -14.05
C SER A 117 6.94 0.85 -13.39
N ARG A 118 6.86 -0.46 -13.63
CA ARG A 118 5.81 -1.36 -13.13
C ARG A 118 6.06 -1.88 -11.71
N THR A 119 7.01 -1.28 -10.99
CA THR A 119 7.30 -1.63 -9.61
C THR A 119 6.15 -1.24 -8.67
N ASN A 120 5.92 -2.01 -7.63
CA ASN A 120 4.80 -1.88 -6.68
C ASN A 120 4.87 -0.65 -5.75
N GLY A 121 5.92 0.18 -5.83
CA GLY A 121 6.11 1.35 -4.97
C GLY A 121 4.96 2.38 -4.99
N SER A 122 4.14 2.40 -6.04
CA SER A 122 2.91 3.22 -6.06
C SER A 122 1.68 2.51 -5.50
N VAL A 123 1.66 1.17 -5.49
CA VAL A 123 0.54 0.35 -4.99
C VAL A 123 0.47 0.42 -3.47
N MET A 124 1.62 0.32 -2.80
CA MET A 124 1.73 0.14 -1.35
C MET A 124 1.23 1.30 -0.49
N ARG A 125 1.13 2.50 -1.07
CA ARG A 125 0.93 3.76 -0.34
C ARG A 125 -0.44 4.40 -0.54
N GLY A 126 -1.27 3.88 -1.46
CA GLY A 126 -2.49 4.56 -1.92
C GLY A 126 -3.70 4.48 -0.96
N PHE A 127 -3.62 3.65 0.09
CA PHE A 127 -4.76 3.33 0.96
C PHE A 127 -5.40 4.50 1.73
N PRO A 128 -4.69 5.59 2.09
CA PRO A 128 -5.35 6.79 2.63
C PRO A 128 -6.34 7.43 1.66
N LEU A 129 -6.11 7.33 0.34
CA LEU A 129 -7.07 7.78 -0.67
C LEU A 129 -8.39 7.01 -0.55
N ALA A 130 -8.32 5.71 -0.23
CA ALA A 130 -9.49 4.86 -0.04
C ALA A 130 -10.28 5.18 1.24
N ILE A 131 -9.60 5.63 2.29
CA ILE A 131 -10.25 6.16 3.49
C ILE A 131 -10.99 7.45 3.13
N PHE A 132 -10.34 8.36 2.39
CA PHE A 132 -10.87 9.69 2.09
C PHE A 132 -11.98 9.70 1.03
N TYR A 133 -11.86 8.91 -0.05
CA TYR A 133 -12.79 8.93 -1.18
C TYR A 133 -13.64 7.68 -1.28
N PRO A 134 -14.95 7.78 -1.60
CA PRO A 134 -15.78 6.63 -1.93
C PRO A 134 -15.44 6.07 -3.33
N ALA A 135 -15.79 4.81 -3.59
CA ALA A 135 -15.89 4.31 -4.96
C ALA A 135 -17.13 4.94 -5.66
N PRO A 136 -17.06 5.27 -6.95
CA PRO A 136 -15.95 5.00 -7.88
C PRO A 136 -14.84 6.06 -7.89
N GLN A 137 -14.99 7.19 -7.18
CA GLN A 137 -14.05 8.32 -7.23
C GLN A 137 -12.62 7.93 -6.85
N VAL A 138 -12.45 7.10 -5.82
CA VAL A 138 -11.14 6.59 -5.37
C VAL A 138 -10.36 5.92 -6.50
N TYR A 139 -11.04 5.25 -7.43
CA TYR A 139 -10.38 4.51 -8.50
C TYR A 139 -9.59 5.46 -9.41
N GLY A 140 -10.23 6.53 -9.88
CA GLY A 140 -9.59 7.54 -10.72
C GLY A 140 -8.43 8.25 -10.00
N VAL A 141 -8.67 8.69 -8.76
CA VAL A 141 -7.64 9.37 -7.96
C VAL A 141 -6.44 8.46 -7.69
N SER A 142 -6.65 7.16 -7.48
CA SER A 142 -5.57 6.19 -7.27
C SER A 142 -4.71 6.01 -8.52
N VAL A 143 -5.32 5.94 -9.71
CA VAL A 143 -4.58 5.88 -10.97
C VAL A 143 -3.73 7.14 -11.14
N THR A 144 -4.30 8.32 -10.93
CA THR A 144 -3.58 9.60 -11.03
C THR A 144 -2.44 9.68 -10.01
N CYS A 145 -2.69 9.32 -8.75
CA CYS A 145 -1.67 9.33 -7.69
C CYS A 145 -0.51 8.37 -7.97
N SER A 146 -0.79 7.20 -8.56
CA SER A 146 0.27 6.28 -8.98
C SER A 146 1.14 6.87 -10.09
N GLN A 147 0.51 7.49 -11.09
CA GLN A 147 1.18 8.08 -12.25
C GLN A 147 2.14 9.21 -11.90
N LEU A 148 1.99 9.83 -10.73
CA LEU A 148 2.92 10.86 -10.24
C LEU A 148 4.36 10.36 -10.16
N THR A 149 4.60 9.10 -9.76
CA THR A 149 5.96 8.54 -9.67
C THR A 149 6.19 7.32 -10.55
N HIS A 150 5.14 6.53 -10.82
CA HIS A 150 5.17 5.34 -11.65
C HIS A 150 4.29 5.56 -12.88
N HIS A 151 4.90 5.94 -14.01
CA HIS A 151 4.18 6.27 -15.26
C HIS A 151 3.42 5.09 -15.87
N ASP A 152 3.77 3.86 -15.49
CA ASP A 152 3.17 2.64 -16.04
C ASP A 152 1.69 2.54 -15.62
N PRO A 153 0.75 2.45 -16.57
CA PRO A 153 -0.68 2.38 -16.25
C PRO A 153 -1.03 1.13 -15.44
N VAL A 154 -0.31 0.02 -15.60
CA VAL A 154 -0.57 -1.22 -14.87
C VAL A 154 -0.46 -0.99 -13.36
N ALA A 155 0.60 -0.30 -12.92
CA ALA A 155 0.79 0.04 -11.50
C ALA A 155 -0.37 0.88 -10.94
N GLY A 156 -0.87 1.83 -11.73
CA GLY A 156 -2.02 2.66 -11.34
C GLY A 156 -3.30 1.86 -11.19
N HIS A 157 -3.59 0.95 -12.13
CA HIS A 157 -4.77 0.10 -12.05
C HIS A 157 -4.69 -0.93 -10.90
N CYS A 158 -3.50 -1.46 -10.61
CA CYS A 158 -3.25 -2.28 -9.43
C CYS A 158 -3.57 -1.55 -8.12
N SER A 159 -3.02 -0.34 -7.94
CA SER A 159 -3.30 0.51 -6.77
C SER A 159 -4.80 0.83 -6.66
N ALA A 160 -5.42 1.23 -7.77
CA ALA A 160 -6.83 1.58 -7.83
C ALA A 160 -7.76 0.41 -7.49
N PHE A 161 -7.44 -0.82 -7.92
CA PHE A 161 -8.22 -2.00 -7.60
C PHE A 161 -8.24 -2.26 -6.10
N LEU A 162 -7.08 -2.29 -5.44
CA LEU A 162 -6.99 -2.52 -4.00
C LEU A 162 -7.64 -1.37 -3.21
N ASN A 163 -7.41 -0.13 -3.62
CA ASN A 163 -8.00 1.05 -2.97
C ASN A 163 -9.53 1.09 -3.11
N ALA A 164 -10.09 0.67 -4.25
CA ALA A 164 -11.54 0.55 -4.40
C ALA A 164 -12.11 -0.50 -3.42
N MET A 165 -11.44 -1.63 -3.27
CA MET A 165 -11.85 -2.63 -2.27
C MET A 165 -11.79 -2.08 -0.84
N VAL A 166 -10.69 -1.42 -0.46
CA VAL A 166 -10.54 -0.80 0.86
C VAL A 166 -11.64 0.24 1.08
N SER A 167 -11.89 1.11 0.10
CA SER A 167 -12.88 2.19 0.18
C SER A 167 -14.29 1.67 0.46
N ASP A 168 -14.69 0.60 -0.23
CA ASP A 168 -15.97 -0.06 0.00
C ASP A 168 -16.04 -0.70 1.40
N MET A 169 -14.97 -1.40 1.82
CA MET A 169 -14.96 -2.13 3.09
C MET A 169 -14.95 -1.20 4.31
N VAL A 170 -14.18 -0.10 4.28
CA VAL A 170 -14.21 0.91 5.36
C VAL A 170 -15.58 1.57 5.48
N ARG A 171 -16.37 1.59 4.40
CA ARG A 171 -17.77 2.05 4.35
C ARG A 171 -18.81 0.97 4.65
N GLY A 172 -18.37 -0.17 5.20
CA GLY A 172 -19.27 -1.21 5.70
C GLY A 172 -19.63 -2.29 4.69
N GLN A 173 -19.18 -2.19 3.43
CA GLN A 173 -19.49 -3.21 2.42
C GLN A 173 -18.82 -4.56 2.72
N SER A 174 -19.40 -5.62 2.18
CA SER A 174 -18.83 -6.96 2.29
C SER A 174 -17.61 -7.14 1.40
N ARG A 175 -16.70 -8.06 1.79
CA ARG A 175 -15.54 -8.47 0.98
C ARG A 175 -15.94 -8.88 -0.45
N ALA A 176 -17.06 -9.59 -0.60
CA ALA A 176 -17.56 -10.03 -1.90
C ALA A 176 -18.13 -8.88 -2.75
N TYR A 177 -18.79 -7.90 -2.13
CA TYR A 177 -19.22 -6.69 -2.84
C TYR A 177 -18.01 -5.88 -3.31
N ALA A 178 -17.09 -5.57 -2.40
CA ALA A 178 -15.89 -4.78 -2.66
C ALA A 178 -15.07 -5.36 -3.82
N PHE A 179 -14.85 -6.67 -3.83
CA PHE A 179 -14.17 -7.36 -4.92
C PHE A 179 -14.90 -7.24 -6.27
N ARG A 180 -16.22 -7.48 -6.30
CA ARG A 180 -17.01 -7.37 -7.54
C ARG A 180 -17.03 -5.93 -8.08
N HIS A 181 -17.12 -4.95 -7.18
CA HIS A 181 -17.14 -3.55 -7.57
C HIS A 181 -15.77 -3.11 -8.11
N ALA A 182 -14.67 -3.39 -7.40
CA ALA A 182 -13.31 -3.12 -7.88
C ALA A 182 -13.04 -3.78 -9.25
N ARG A 183 -13.49 -5.03 -9.44
CA ARG A 183 -13.44 -5.72 -10.73
C ARG A 183 -14.19 -4.97 -11.82
N SER A 184 -15.42 -4.49 -11.56
CA SER A 184 -16.20 -3.74 -12.55
C SER A 184 -15.60 -2.39 -12.94
N LEU A 185 -14.78 -1.79 -12.07
CA LEU A 185 -14.11 -0.51 -12.32
C LEU A 185 -12.78 -0.69 -13.07
N CYS A 186 -12.20 -1.88 -13.05
CA CYS A 186 -10.89 -2.14 -13.65
C CYS A 186 -10.96 -2.31 -15.16
N THR A 187 -10.50 -1.30 -15.90
CA THR A 187 -10.48 -1.31 -17.37
C THR A 187 -9.17 -1.80 -17.98
N ASN A 188 -8.09 -1.95 -17.20
CA ASN A 188 -6.83 -2.49 -17.71
C ASN A 188 -6.94 -4.03 -17.87
N PRO A 189 -6.74 -4.59 -19.07
CA PRO A 189 -6.97 -6.01 -19.32
C PRO A 189 -6.05 -6.94 -18.53
N GLU A 190 -4.76 -6.63 -18.38
CA GLU A 190 -3.80 -7.46 -17.64
C GLU A 190 -4.15 -7.50 -16.15
N VAL A 191 -4.38 -6.32 -15.55
CA VAL A 191 -4.77 -6.23 -14.13
C VAL A 191 -6.11 -6.91 -13.89
N HIS A 192 -7.09 -6.68 -14.77
CA HIS A 192 -8.39 -7.33 -14.66
C HIS A 192 -8.23 -8.85 -14.73
N GLU A 193 -7.50 -9.38 -15.72
CA GLU A 193 -7.31 -10.82 -15.88
C GLU A 193 -6.69 -11.46 -14.64
N VAL A 194 -5.57 -10.93 -14.14
CA VAL A 194 -4.86 -11.56 -13.02
C VAL A 194 -5.60 -11.39 -11.70
N LEU A 195 -6.14 -10.21 -11.40
CA LEU A 195 -6.81 -9.95 -10.12
C LEU A 195 -8.25 -10.49 -10.08
N ALA A 196 -8.99 -10.46 -11.20
CA ALA A 196 -10.34 -11.06 -11.25
C ALA A 196 -10.27 -12.59 -11.13
N ASN A 197 -9.21 -13.20 -11.66
CA ASN A 197 -8.96 -14.64 -11.62
C ASN A 197 -7.89 -14.99 -10.57
N TYR A 198 -7.93 -14.31 -9.41
CA TYR A 198 -6.89 -14.47 -8.37
C TYR A 198 -6.69 -15.92 -7.89
N ASN A 199 -7.70 -16.79 -8.03
CA ASN A 199 -7.61 -18.20 -7.65
C ASN A 199 -6.92 -19.10 -8.70
N GLU A 200 -6.73 -18.63 -9.92
CA GLU A 200 -6.19 -19.43 -11.03
C GLU A 200 -4.65 -19.44 -11.06
N HIS A 201 -4.03 -18.49 -10.37
CA HIS A 201 -2.58 -18.31 -10.33
C HIS A 201 -2.05 -18.49 -8.91
N ARG A 202 -0.85 -19.05 -8.78
CA ARG A 202 -0.15 -19.08 -7.49
C ARG A 202 0.38 -17.67 -7.17
N PRO A 203 0.27 -17.20 -5.91
CA PRO A 203 0.79 -15.90 -5.55
C PRO A 203 2.32 -15.87 -5.67
N ASP A 204 2.84 -14.77 -6.24
CA ASP A 204 4.27 -14.49 -6.36
C ASP A 204 4.59 -13.15 -5.69
N PRO A 205 5.25 -13.16 -4.51
CA PRO A 205 5.58 -11.93 -3.78
C PRO A 205 6.79 -11.23 -4.43
N SER A 206 6.58 -10.57 -5.56
CA SER A 206 7.63 -9.84 -6.27
C SER A 206 7.42 -8.32 -6.22
N LEU A 207 8.44 -7.58 -6.65
CA LEU A 207 8.39 -6.13 -6.84
C LEU A 207 7.42 -5.69 -7.95
N ASP A 208 6.90 -6.63 -8.75
CA ASP A 208 5.96 -6.31 -9.81
C ASP A 208 4.58 -5.91 -9.26
N SER A 209 3.99 -4.84 -9.79
CA SER A 209 2.70 -4.32 -9.32
C SER A 209 1.56 -5.34 -9.41
N VAL A 210 1.51 -6.13 -10.50
CA VAL A 210 0.43 -7.11 -10.70
C VAL A 210 0.61 -8.27 -9.75
N LEU A 211 1.82 -8.84 -9.69
CA LEU A 211 2.12 -9.99 -8.84
C LEU A 211 2.01 -9.64 -7.35
N CYS A 212 2.50 -8.48 -6.93
CA CYS A 212 2.35 -7.98 -5.56
C CYS A 212 0.87 -7.81 -5.18
N SER A 213 0.09 -7.15 -6.05
CA SER A 213 -1.35 -6.94 -5.81
C SER A 213 -2.11 -8.27 -5.77
N HIS A 214 -1.74 -9.21 -6.64
CA HIS A 214 -2.31 -10.56 -6.68
C HIS A 214 -1.98 -11.33 -5.40
N ALA A 215 -0.73 -11.33 -4.95
CA ALA A 215 -0.31 -12.00 -3.72
C ALA A 215 -1.03 -11.43 -2.48
N ALA A 216 -1.21 -10.11 -2.42
CA ALA A 216 -1.93 -9.46 -1.34
C ALA A 216 -3.43 -9.80 -1.36
N LEU A 217 -4.07 -9.70 -2.53
CA LEU A 217 -5.46 -10.06 -2.73
C LEU A 217 -5.71 -11.53 -2.41
N TYR A 218 -4.85 -12.43 -2.90
CA TYR A 218 -4.93 -13.87 -2.66
C TYR A 218 -4.90 -14.19 -1.16
N SER A 219 -3.95 -13.60 -0.44
CA SER A 219 -3.80 -13.78 1.02
C SER A 219 -5.04 -13.30 1.77
N PHE A 220 -5.54 -12.12 1.42
CA PHE A 220 -6.73 -11.54 2.03
C PHE A 220 -8.02 -12.35 1.76
N MET A 221 -8.23 -12.79 0.52
CA MET A 221 -9.45 -13.48 0.10
C MET A 221 -9.58 -14.87 0.75
N HIS A 222 -8.47 -15.57 0.98
CA HIS A 222 -8.44 -16.90 1.62
C HIS A 222 -8.46 -16.86 3.15
N ALA A 223 -8.08 -15.73 3.74
CA ALA A 223 -7.97 -15.61 5.18
C ALA A 223 -9.33 -15.56 5.90
N LYS A 224 -9.32 -16.11 7.11
CA LYS A 224 -10.47 -16.12 8.04
C LYS A 224 -10.35 -15.09 9.18
N SER A 225 -9.17 -14.49 9.34
CA SER A 225 -8.89 -13.41 10.30
C SER A 225 -7.84 -12.46 9.74
N ALA A 226 -7.75 -11.24 10.29
CA ALA A 226 -6.75 -10.26 9.91
C ALA A 226 -5.32 -10.77 10.16
N GLU A 227 -5.11 -11.42 11.31
CA GLU A 227 -3.84 -12.06 11.65
C GLU A 227 -3.44 -13.13 10.63
N MET A 228 -4.38 -14.00 10.23
CA MET A 228 -4.10 -15.03 9.22
C MET A 228 -3.76 -14.39 7.88
N ALA A 229 -4.48 -13.35 7.46
CA ALA A 229 -4.20 -12.65 6.20
C ALA A 229 -2.76 -12.10 6.17
N ILE A 230 -2.41 -11.31 7.17
CA ILE A 230 -1.11 -10.65 7.27
C ILE A 230 0.01 -11.68 7.40
N LEU A 231 -0.14 -12.69 8.26
CA LEU A 231 0.90 -13.73 8.41
C LEU A 231 1.06 -14.57 7.15
N SER A 232 -0.02 -14.91 6.45
CA SER A 232 0.05 -15.61 5.17
C SER A 232 0.81 -14.80 4.12
N ALA A 233 0.61 -13.48 4.10
CA ALA A 233 1.31 -12.56 3.20
C ALA A 233 2.82 -12.51 3.48
N VAL A 234 3.21 -12.10 4.69
CA VAL A 234 4.63 -11.88 5.02
C VAL A 234 5.45 -13.17 4.96
N ASN A 235 4.86 -14.31 5.33
CA ASN A 235 5.54 -15.61 5.29
C ASN A 235 5.67 -16.21 3.88
N MET A 236 5.26 -15.51 2.82
CA MET A 236 5.65 -15.90 1.46
C MET A 236 7.13 -15.58 1.18
N GLY A 237 7.73 -14.64 1.91
CA GLY A 237 9.04 -14.08 1.58
C GLY A 237 8.94 -13.18 0.35
N GLY A 238 10.02 -13.05 -0.42
CA GLY A 238 10.09 -12.14 -1.56
C GLY A 238 9.95 -10.70 -1.11
N ASP A 239 9.06 -9.94 -1.72
CA ASP A 239 8.72 -8.57 -1.34
C ASP A 239 7.70 -8.53 -0.18
N ALA A 240 8.12 -9.11 0.95
CA ALA A 240 7.25 -9.49 2.05
C ALA A 240 6.64 -8.31 2.81
N ASP A 241 7.39 -7.21 2.95
CA ASP A 241 6.91 -5.92 3.48
C ASP A 241 5.78 -5.37 2.63
N THR A 242 5.98 -5.22 1.32
CA THR A 242 4.97 -4.61 0.45
C THR A 242 3.70 -5.46 0.34
N VAL A 243 3.86 -6.77 0.15
CA VAL A 243 2.71 -7.70 0.13
C VAL A 243 2.02 -7.72 1.49
N GLY A 244 2.80 -7.66 2.58
CA GLY A 244 2.30 -7.52 3.94
C GLY A 244 1.49 -6.25 4.14
N ALA A 245 2.00 -5.10 3.72
CA ALA A 245 1.38 -3.78 3.83
C ALA A 245 0.05 -3.72 3.06
N CYS A 246 0.05 -4.18 1.80
CA CYS A 246 -1.15 -4.23 0.97
C CYS A 246 -2.22 -5.19 1.55
N THR A 247 -1.80 -6.36 2.02
CA THR A 247 -2.70 -7.32 2.68
C THR A 247 -3.24 -6.76 3.99
N GLY A 248 -2.39 -6.07 4.74
CA GLY A 248 -2.72 -5.38 5.98
C GLY A 248 -3.83 -4.36 5.77
N ALA A 249 -3.68 -3.47 4.78
CA ALA A 249 -4.70 -2.48 4.45
C ALA A 249 -6.07 -3.13 4.14
N LEU A 250 -6.10 -4.17 3.29
CA LEU A 250 -7.33 -4.92 3.00
C LEU A 250 -7.93 -5.58 4.25
N ALA A 251 -7.10 -6.24 5.05
CA ALA A 251 -7.51 -6.93 6.26
C ALA A 251 -8.06 -5.97 7.31
N GLY A 252 -7.35 -4.86 7.57
CA GLY A 252 -7.76 -3.82 8.49
C GLY A 252 -9.04 -3.12 8.07
N ALA A 253 -9.21 -2.87 6.77
CA ALA A 253 -10.44 -2.31 6.21
C ALA A 253 -11.66 -3.24 6.38
N TYR A 254 -11.45 -4.56 6.37
CA TYR A 254 -12.53 -5.54 6.50
C TYR A 254 -12.86 -5.89 7.96
N TRP A 255 -11.86 -6.31 8.73
CA TRP A 255 -12.04 -6.78 10.10
C TRP A 255 -12.00 -5.66 11.15
N GLY A 256 -11.39 -4.51 10.83
CA GLY A 256 -11.23 -3.39 11.75
C GLY A 256 -10.05 -3.52 12.71
N LEU A 257 -9.70 -2.38 13.34
CA LEU A 257 -8.59 -2.27 14.30
C LEU A 257 -8.70 -3.28 15.45
N GLU A 258 -9.91 -3.49 15.94
CA GLU A 258 -10.20 -4.32 17.13
C GLU A 258 -9.92 -5.81 16.89
N ALA A 259 -9.86 -6.24 15.63
CA ALA A 259 -9.55 -7.61 15.25
C ALA A 259 -8.04 -7.87 15.11
N LEU A 260 -7.20 -6.84 15.19
CA LEU A 260 -5.75 -6.97 15.11
C LEU A 260 -5.19 -7.46 16.47
N PRO A 261 -4.19 -8.35 16.47
CA PRO A 261 -3.53 -8.78 17.68
C PRO A 261 -2.97 -7.62 18.51
N ARG A 262 -3.37 -7.52 19.78
CA ARG A 262 -2.87 -6.48 20.71
C ARG A 262 -1.35 -6.42 20.81
N ARG A 263 -0.69 -7.57 20.69
CA ARG A 263 0.78 -7.68 20.71
C ARG A 263 1.47 -7.01 19.51
N TRP A 264 0.78 -6.92 18.37
CA TRP A 264 1.27 -6.16 17.22
C TRP A 264 1.02 -4.67 17.43
N LEU A 265 -0.16 -4.29 17.90
CA LEU A 265 -0.47 -2.88 18.21
C LEU A 265 0.53 -2.28 19.20
N ALA A 266 0.83 -3.00 20.29
CA ALA A 266 1.76 -2.55 21.32
C ALA A 266 3.23 -2.49 20.87
N GLY A 267 3.57 -3.19 19.78
CA GLY A 267 4.95 -3.29 19.28
C GLY A 267 5.20 -2.49 18.01
N LEU A 268 4.20 -1.79 17.47
CA LEU A 268 4.28 -1.07 16.22
C LEU A 268 4.88 0.33 16.43
N GLU A 269 5.86 0.68 15.61
CA GLU A 269 6.37 2.06 15.53
C GLU A 269 5.26 3.02 15.07
N LYS A 270 5.19 4.18 15.73
CA LYS A 270 4.25 5.27 15.41
C LYS A 270 2.76 4.93 15.50
N TYR A 271 2.39 3.95 16.33
CA TYR A 271 1.00 3.50 16.47
C TYR A 271 0.02 4.65 16.72
N ASP A 272 0.31 5.52 17.71
CA ASP A 272 -0.59 6.61 18.08
C ASP A 272 -0.72 7.66 16.97
N GLU A 273 0.38 8.01 16.29
CA GLU A 273 0.34 8.94 15.15
C GLU A 273 -0.50 8.39 13.99
N LEU A 274 -0.35 7.11 13.67
CA LEU A 274 -1.10 6.44 12.60
C LEU A 274 -2.61 6.41 12.90
N VAL A 275 -2.98 6.13 14.16
CA VAL A 275 -4.39 6.16 14.60
C VAL A 275 -4.98 7.56 14.42
N GLN A 276 -4.30 8.59 14.94
CA GLN A 276 -4.75 9.97 14.84
C GLN A 276 -4.82 10.45 13.38
N LEU A 277 -3.87 10.05 12.54
CA LEU A 277 -3.85 10.40 11.13
C LEU A 277 -5.02 9.75 10.38
N ALA A 278 -5.29 8.47 10.60
CA ALA A 278 -6.43 7.78 9.98
C ALA A 278 -7.78 8.38 10.38
N GLU A 279 -7.96 8.75 11.66
CA GLU A 279 -9.17 9.43 12.12
C GLU A 279 -9.33 10.79 11.42
N ARG A 280 -8.28 11.62 11.36
CA ARG A 280 -8.35 12.92 10.67
C ARG A 280 -8.69 12.78 9.18
N VAL A 281 -8.12 11.79 8.49
CA VAL A 281 -8.46 11.52 7.08
C VAL A 281 -9.94 11.14 6.95
N TRP A 282 -10.46 10.31 7.86
CA TRP A 282 -11.86 9.88 7.85
C TRP A 282 -12.84 11.01 8.19
N GLU A 283 -12.50 11.89 9.13
CA GLU A 283 -13.31 13.06 9.49
C GLU A 283 -13.47 14.06 8.33
N LEU A 284 -12.46 14.14 7.48
CA LEU A 284 -12.39 15.02 6.30
C LEU A 284 -12.80 14.34 4.99
N ARG A 285 -13.24 13.08 5.04
CA ARG A 285 -13.61 12.29 3.85
C ARG A 285 -14.60 13.02 2.95
N ALA A 286 -14.52 12.74 1.65
CA ALA A 286 -15.25 13.44 0.60
C ALA A 286 -16.77 13.19 0.60
N ASP A 287 -17.23 12.14 1.27
CA ASP A 287 -18.63 11.70 1.34
C ASP A 287 -19.26 11.93 2.73
N ARG A 288 -18.84 13.00 3.42
CA ARG A 288 -19.41 13.43 4.69
C ARG A 288 -20.70 14.24 4.51
#